data_AF-A0A4P0XJI4-F1
#
_entry.id   AF-A0A4P0XJI4-F1
#
_cell.length_a   1.000
_cell.length_b   1.000
_cell.length_c   1.000
_cell.angle_alpha   90.00
_cell.angle_beta   90.00
_cell.angle_gamma   90.00
#
_symmetry.space_group_name_H-M   'P 1'
#
loop_
_entity.id
_entity.type
_entity.pdbx_description
1 polymer ?
#
loop_
_entity_poly.entity_id
_entity_poly.type
_entity_poly.pdbx_seq_one_letter_code
_entity_poly.pdbx_strand_id
1 'polypeptide(L)' 'MTQRRLLPYWHSVIVPRVASGETILLVSHANALRALTMFIEKIDEKKVPDLHVLTGLPVLYEMNEKRIITARYSLE' A
#
# COMPACT_ATOMS: atom_id res chain seq x y z
N MET A 1 10.96 -7.45 8.98
CA MET A 1 11.42 -6.25 9.73
C MET A 1 10.69 -4.96 9.30
N THR A 2 10.64 -4.63 8.01
CA THR A 2 9.97 -3.41 7.49
C THR A 2 8.46 -3.36 7.76
N GLN A 3 7.74 -4.46 7.53
CA GLN A 3 6.29 -4.53 7.75
C GLN A 3 5.90 -4.22 9.21
N ARG A 4 6.67 -4.73 10.19
CA ARG A 4 6.42 -4.53 11.63
C ARG A 4 6.36 -3.06 12.03
N ARG A 5 7.18 -2.20 11.42
CA ARG A 5 7.17 -0.75 11.69
C ARG A 5 6.21 0.04 10.78
N LEU A 6 5.84 -0.52 9.63
CA LEU A 6 4.99 0.14 8.65
C LEU A 6 3.50 0.00 8.96
N LEU A 7 3.06 -1.20 9.34
CA LEU A 7 1.63 -1.46 9.60
C LEU A 7 1.03 -0.62 10.73
N PRO A 8 1.73 -0.34 11.84
CA PRO A 8 1.21 0.60 12.83
C PRO A 8 0.86 1.96 12.23
N TYR A 9 1.74 2.53 11.38
CA TYR A 9 1.52 3.82 10.73
C TYR A 9 0.40 3.76 9.68
N TRP A 10 0.34 2.66 8.91
CA TRP A 10 -0.75 2.41 7.98
C TRP A 10 -2.11 2.44 8.69
N HIS A 11 -2.26 1.69 9.80
CA HIS A 11 -3.53 1.58 10.51
C HIS A 11 -3.91 2.82 11.32
N SER A 12 -2.96 3.50 11.95
CA SER A 12 -3.25 4.62 12.84
C SER A 12 -3.29 5.99 12.14
N VAL A 13 -2.62 6.14 10.99
CA VAL A 13 -2.50 7.43 10.29
C VAL A 13 -3.12 7.39 8.90
N ILE A 14 -2.74 6.43 8.06
CA ILE A 14 -3.14 6.42 6.65
C ILE A 14 -4.61 6.03 6.51
N VAL A 15 -5.01 4.89 7.06
CA VAL A 15 -6.38 4.36 6.93
C VAL A 15 -7.46 5.33 7.43
N PRO A 16 -7.34 5.97 8.62
CA PRO A 16 -8.36 6.90 9.09
C PRO A 16 -8.51 8.13 8.19
N ARG A 17 -7.41 8.66 7.64
CA ARG A 17 -7.41 9.85 6.78
C ARG A 17 -8.01 9.56 5.40
N VAL A 18 -7.69 8.42 4.80
CA VAL A 18 -8.34 8.01 3.56
C VAL A 18 -9.83 7.74 3.80
N ALA A 19 -10.19 7.14 4.96
CA ALA A 19 -11.59 6.93 5.33
C ALA A 19 -12.37 8.23 5.58
N SER A 20 -11.71 9.35 5.89
CA SER A 20 -12.33 10.69 5.94
C SER A 20 -12.42 11.39 4.58
N GLY A 21 -12.12 10.68 3.48
CA GLY A 21 -12.20 11.19 2.12
C GLY A 21 -10.94 11.89 1.61
N GLU A 22 -9.83 11.85 2.36
CA GLU A 22 -8.57 12.44 1.88
C GLU A 22 -7.91 11.56 0.80
N THR A 23 -7.38 12.20 -0.24
CA THR A 23 -6.46 11.55 -1.19
C THR A 23 -5.03 11.71 -0.70
N ILE A 24 -4.31 10.60 -0.47
CA ILE A 24 -2.96 10.59 0.10
C ILE A 24 -1.94 10.09 -0.92
N LEU A 25 -0.89 10.88 -1.15
CA LEU A 25 0.30 10.44 -1.87
C LEU A 25 1.33 9.87 -0.88
N LEU A 26 1.68 8.59 -1.04
CA LEU A 26 2.70 7.94 -0.23
C LEU A 26 3.98 7.76 -1.03
N VAL A 27 5.04 8.50 -0.66
CA VAL A 27 6.36 8.42 -1.30
C VAL A 27 7.33 7.72 -0.34
N SER A 28 7.94 6.61 -0.79
CA SER A 28 8.87 5.84 0.03
C SER A 28 9.83 5.00 -0.81
N HIS A 29 10.68 4.22 -0.15
CA HIS A 29 11.61 3.30 -0.79
C HIS A 29 10.94 1.97 -1.15
N ALA A 30 11.53 1.25 -2.11
CA ALA A 30 11.00 0.01 -2.66
C ALA A 30 10.61 -1.04 -1.61
N ASN A 31 11.42 -1.25 -0.56
CA ASN A 31 11.14 -2.25 0.47
C ASN A 31 9.90 -1.91 1.33
N ALA A 32 9.64 -0.62 1.58
CA ALA A 32 8.46 -0.19 2.32
C ALA A 32 7.21 -0.32 1.47
N LEU A 33 7.28 0.14 0.21
CA LEU A 33 6.18 -0.01 -0.74
C LEU A 33 5.85 -1.48 -0.99
N ARG A 34 6.87 -2.34 -1.16
CA ARG A 34 6.69 -3.79 -1.33
C ARG A 34 5.98 -4.41 -0.12
N ALA A 35 6.44 -4.11 1.09
CA ALA A 35 5.81 -4.61 2.31
C ALA A 35 4.34 -4.15 2.44
N LEU A 36 4.03 -2.91 2.03
CA LEU A 36 2.66 -2.41 2.01
C LEU A 36 1.80 -3.12 0.97
N THR A 37 2.30 -3.26 -0.27
CA THR A 37 1.61 -3.95 -1.34
C THR A 37 1.32 -5.40 -0.97
N MET A 38 2.29 -6.13 -0.41
CA MET A 38 2.07 -7.50 0.07
C MET A 38 0.95 -7.58 1.10
N PHE A 39 0.91 -6.62 2.04
CA PHE A 39 -0.11 -6.58 3.07
C PHE A 39 -1.50 -6.29 2.48
N ILE A 40 -1.60 -5.28 1.61
CA ILE A 40 -2.86 -4.87 0.97
C ILE A 40 -3.41 -5.98 0.06
N GLU A 41 -2.56 -6.57 -0.77
CA GLU A 41 -2.94 -7.57 -1.77
C GLU A 41 -2.92 -9.00 -1.22
N LYS A 42 -2.60 -9.18 0.08
CA LYS A 42 -2.49 -10.48 0.76
C LYS A 42 -1.56 -11.46 0.02
N ILE A 43 -0.44 -10.95 -0.49
CA ILE A 43 0.56 -11.75 -1.19
C ILE A 43 1.39 -12.52 -0.15
N ASP A 44 1.47 -13.84 -0.33
CA ASP A 44 2.33 -14.72 0.48
C ASP A 44 3.81 -14.33 0.34
N GLU A 45 4.56 -14.39 1.45
CA GLU A 45 6.00 -14.13 1.48
C GLU A 45 6.78 -14.98 0.45
N LYS A 46 6.28 -16.16 0.08
CA LYS A 46 6.91 -17.02 -0.94
C LYS A 46 6.89 -16.41 -2.34
N LYS A 47 5.97 -15.49 -2.62
CA LYS A 47 5.83 -14.80 -3.93
C LYS A 47 6.54 -13.45 -3.97
N VAL A 48 7.26 -13.09 -2.90
CA VAL A 48 8.05 -11.84 -2.82
C VAL A 48 9.05 -11.66 -3.95
N PRO A 49 9.76 -12.71 -4.44
CA PRO A 49 10.71 -12.56 -5.53
C PRO A 49 10.09 -12.00 -6.81
N ASP A 50 8.80 -12.27 -7.04
CA ASP A 50 8.07 -11.87 -8.25
C ASP A 50 7.42 -10.48 -8.11
N LEU A 51 7.48 -9.88 -6.92
CA LEU A 51 6.85 -8.59 -6.64
C LEU A 51 7.79 -7.42 -6.94
N HIS A 52 7.66 -6.88 -8.15
CA HIS A 52 8.40 -5.71 -8.61
C HIS A 52 7.63 -4.41 -8.33
N VAL A 53 8.23 -3.54 -7.51
CA VAL A 53 7.80 -2.15 -7.37
C VAL A 53 8.72 -1.32 -8.25
N LEU A 54 8.19 -0.83 -9.37
CA LEU A 54 8.95 -0.02 -10.32
C LEU A 54 9.21 1.37 -9.75
N THR A 55 10.41 1.90 -10.00
CA THR A 55 10.77 3.26 -9.60
C THR A 55 10.09 4.27 -10.51
N GLY A 56 9.44 5.27 -9.93
CA GLY A 56 8.84 6.37 -10.68
C GLY A 56 7.49 6.06 -11.33
N LEU A 57 6.94 4.85 -11.15
CA LEU A 57 5.61 4.49 -11.65
C LEU A 57 4.57 4.62 -10.51
N PRO A 58 3.63 5.57 -10.58
CA PRO A 58 2.60 5.71 -9.56
C PRO A 58 1.56 4.58 -9.65
N VAL A 59 1.10 4.12 -8.49
CA VAL A 59 0.00 3.15 -8.37
C VAL A 59 -1.08 3.76 -7.49
N LEU A 60 -2.30 3.80 -7.99
CA LEU A 60 -3.48 4.27 -7.26
C LEU A 60 -4.20 3.06 -6.63
N TYR A 61 -4.50 3.15 -5.34
CA TYR A 61 -5.41 2.23 -4.66
C TYR A 61 -6.65 2.98 -4.22
N GLU A 62 -7.82 2.41 -4.50
CA GLU A 62 -9.09 2.91 -3.98
C GLU A 62 -9.49 2.11 -2.75
N MET A 63 -9.94 2.80 -1.71
CA MET A 63 -10.43 2.20 -0.48
C MET A 63 -11.87 2.66 -0.22
N ASN A 64 -12.76 1.72 0.06
CA ASN A 64 -14.14 2.05 0.44
C ASN A 64 -14.27 2.41 1.93
N GLU A 65 -15.47 2.82 2.34
CA GLU A 65 -15.81 3.20 3.72
C GLU A 65 -15.57 2.06 4.73
N LYS A 66 -15.60 0.81 4.28
CA LYS A 66 -15.30 -0.38 5.10
C LYS A 66 -13.80 -0.66 5.24
N ARG A 67 -12.95 0.26 4.77
CA ARG A 67 -11.47 0.15 4.78
C ARG A 67 -10.96 -1.02 3.93
N ILE A 68 -11.73 -1.39 2.92
CA ILE A 68 -11.38 -2.47 1.99
C ILE A 68 -10.89 -1.81 0.71
N ILE A 69 -9.75 -2.28 0.23
CA ILE A 69 -9.21 -1.87 -1.07
C ILE A 69 -10.07 -2.49 -2.17
N THR A 70 -10.67 -1.66 -3.02
CA THR A 70 -11.64 -2.07 -4.03
C THR A 70 -11.07 -2.11 -5.45
N ALA A 71 -10.05 -1.30 -5.71
CA ALA A 71 -9.42 -1.24 -7.02
C ALA A 71 -7.94 -0.84 -6.92
N ARG A 72 -7.20 -1.16 -7.98
CA ARG A 72 -5.79 -0.83 -8.17
C ARG A 72 -5.58 -0.40 -9.62
N TYR A 73 -4.94 0.74 -9.83
CA TYR A 73 -4.63 1.27 -11.15
C TYR A 73 -3.13 1.59 -11.25
N SER A 74 -2.52 1.20 -12.38
CA SER A 74 -1.22 1.73 -12.79
C SER A 74 -1.48 3.06 -13.49
N LEU A 75 -0.77 4.12 -13.07
CA LEU A 75 -0.84 5.42 -13.74
C LEU A 75 0.35 5.49 -14.70
N GLU A 76 0.12 5.15 -15.96
CA GLU A 76 1.06 5.33 -17.08
C GLU A 76 0.82 6.66 -17.79
#